data_AF-A0A6J8A0M0-F1
#
_entry.id   AF-A0A6J8A0M0-F1
#
_cell.length_a   1.000
_cell.length_b   1.000
_cell.length_c   1.000
_cell.angle_alpha   90.00
_cell.angle_beta   90.00
_cell.angle_gamma   90.00
#
_symmetry.space_group_name_H-M   'P 1'
#
loop_
_entity.id
_entity.type
_entity.pdbx_description
1 polymer ?
#
loop_
_entity_poly.entity_id
_entity_poly.type
_entity_poly.pdbx_seq_one_letter_code
_entity_poly.pdbx_strand_id
1 'polypeptide(L)'
;MKELQVTPIDEIDFNPSLALSRILERLEDRYHGCPEVVEAALRSKLNAFSTINVKGNRRLYELSDIVSDIESLKQEAIFKSYLAMNDSSIGVIPIVSRLPRNIQEKWTNTAGKLIKDKNVIYPPFECFAEFLREQNKIKNNPSFMYEYDSLTNQKEKRNSRNVNVATKKTELQDNSRSTESFQILISRDKNNV
;
A
#
# COMPACT_ATOMS: atom_id res chain seq x y z
N MET A 1 -55.98 -3.68 -45.25
CA MET A 1 -55.18 -3.69 -44.00
C MET A 1 -53.77 -4.11 -44.38
N LYS A 2 -52.77 -3.24 -44.21
CA LYS A 2 -51.36 -3.58 -44.49
C LYS A 2 -50.77 -4.05 -43.17
N GLU A 3 -50.36 -5.32 -43.12
CA GLU A 3 -49.62 -5.85 -41.97
C GLU A 3 -48.31 -5.09 -41.81
N LEU A 4 -48.06 -4.55 -40.62
CA LEU A 4 -46.74 -4.08 -40.23
C LEU A 4 -45.83 -5.31 -40.10
N GLN A 5 -44.85 -5.41 -40.99
CA GLN A 5 -43.74 -6.34 -40.85
C GLN A 5 -42.91 -5.89 -39.63
N VAL A 6 -43.11 -6.57 -38.51
CA VAL A 6 -42.25 -6.44 -37.32
C VAL A 6 -40.94 -7.13 -37.68
N THR A 7 -39.90 -6.35 -37.93
CA THR A 7 -38.54 -6.86 -38.12
C THR A 7 -38.10 -7.58 -36.84
N PRO A 8 -37.62 -8.83 -36.92
CA PRO A 8 -37.13 -9.59 -35.77
C PRO A 8 -36.06 -8.81 -35.00
N ILE A 9 -36.12 -8.85 -33.67
CA ILE A 9 -35.21 -8.15 -32.74
C ILE A 9 -33.79 -8.76 -32.77
N ASP A 10 -33.57 -9.84 -33.50
CA ASP A 10 -32.35 -10.64 -33.50
C ASP A 10 -31.22 -10.09 -34.40
N GLU A 11 -31.43 -8.96 -35.07
CA GLU A 11 -30.42 -8.26 -35.90
C GLU A 11 -29.95 -6.94 -35.28
N ILE A 12 -29.72 -6.90 -33.96
CA ILE A 12 -28.86 -5.85 -33.40
C ILE A 12 -27.44 -6.20 -33.82
N ASP A 13 -26.99 -5.62 -34.93
CA ASP A 13 -25.60 -5.65 -35.38
C ASP A 13 -24.73 -4.95 -34.32
N PHE A 14 -24.37 -5.72 -33.29
CA PHE A 14 -23.50 -5.26 -32.20
C PHE A 14 -22.10 -5.13 -32.77
N ASN A 15 -21.79 -3.93 -33.26
CA ASN A 15 -20.46 -3.57 -33.71
C ASN A 15 -19.65 -3.02 -32.52
N PRO A 16 -18.84 -3.85 -31.83
CA PRO A 16 -18.08 -3.42 -30.66
C PRO A 16 -17.08 -2.32 -31.00
N SER A 17 -16.54 -2.31 -32.22
CA SER A 17 -15.57 -1.31 -32.68
C SER A 17 -16.22 0.07 -32.81
N LEU A 18 -17.45 0.15 -33.35
CA LEU A 18 -18.22 1.39 -33.43
C LEU A 18 -18.69 1.86 -32.05
N ALA A 19 -19.08 0.93 -31.17
CA ALA A 19 -19.44 1.26 -29.80
C ALA A 19 -18.23 1.84 -29.03
N LEU A 20 -17.05 1.22 -29.19
CA LEU A 20 -15.81 1.68 -28.58
C LEU A 20 -15.40 3.07 -29.12
N SER A 21 -15.44 3.29 -30.43
CA SER A 21 -15.07 4.59 -31.00
C SER A 21 -15.98 5.72 -30.50
N ARG A 22 -17.29 5.49 -30.42
CA ARG A 22 -18.24 6.47 -29.86
C ARG A 22 -18.03 6.75 -28.38
N ILE A 23 -17.62 5.74 -27.60
CA ILE A 23 -17.28 5.93 -26.19
C ILE A 23 -16.00 6.76 -26.07
N LEU A 24 -14.99 6.48 -26.90
CA LEU A 24 -13.73 7.22 -26.93
C LEU A 24 -13.94 8.68 -27.35
N GLU A 25 -14.73 8.94 -28.39
CA GLU A 25 -15.09 10.30 -28.82
C GLU A 25 -15.76 11.09 -27.68
N ARG A 26 -16.71 10.47 -26.98
CA ARG A 26 -17.37 11.10 -25.82
C ARG A 26 -16.44 11.33 -24.64
N LEU A 27 -15.44 10.47 -24.46
CA LEU A 27 -14.40 10.64 -23.45
C LEU A 27 -13.45 11.77 -23.84
N GLU A 28 -13.14 11.89 -25.13
CA GLU A 28 -12.30 12.96 -25.67
C GLU A 28 -12.96 14.32 -25.53
N ASP A 29 -14.23 14.45 -25.96
CA ASP A 29 -15.04 15.65 -25.82
C ASP A 29 -15.17 16.15 -24.37
N ARG A 30 -15.18 15.22 -23.41
CA ARG A 30 -15.43 15.55 -21.99
C ARG A 30 -14.17 15.66 -21.14
N TYR A 31 -13.10 14.94 -21.48
CA TYR A 31 -11.97 14.73 -20.59
C TYR A 31 -10.61 14.84 -21.29
N HIS A 32 -10.34 14.09 -22.37
CA HIS A 32 -9.01 14.14 -23.01
C HIS A 32 -8.74 15.44 -23.78
N GLY A 33 -9.77 16.16 -24.23
CA GLY A 33 -9.62 17.45 -24.91
C GLY A 33 -9.16 18.61 -24.00
N CYS A 34 -9.17 18.42 -22.67
CA CYS A 34 -8.70 19.42 -21.71
C CYS A 34 -7.50 18.87 -20.92
N PRO A 35 -6.26 19.19 -21.32
CA PRO A 35 -5.07 18.70 -20.65
C PRO A 35 -5.01 19.10 -19.16
N GLU A 36 -5.61 20.22 -18.79
CA GLU A 36 -5.76 20.69 -17.41
C GLU A 36 -6.55 19.71 -16.54
N VAL A 37 -7.64 19.14 -17.07
CA VAL A 37 -8.52 18.25 -16.31
C VAL A 37 -7.82 16.93 -16.02
N VAL A 38 -7.12 16.39 -17.02
CA VAL A 38 -6.34 15.15 -16.89
C VAL A 38 -5.15 15.36 -15.95
N GLU A 39 -4.43 16.47 -16.07
CA GLU A 39 -3.31 16.82 -15.19
C GLU A 39 -3.78 16.95 -13.73
N ALA A 40 -4.87 17.68 -13.50
CA ALA A 40 -5.46 17.83 -12.18
C ALA A 40 -5.93 16.50 -11.60
N ALA A 41 -6.52 15.62 -12.42
CA ALA A 41 -6.93 14.29 -12.00
C ALA A 41 -5.73 13.42 -11.58
N LEU A 42 -4.63 13.44 -12.35
CA LEU A 42 -3.39 12.72 -12.01
C LEU A 42 -2.76 13.27 -10.73
N ARG A 43 -2.70 14.60 -10.58
CA ARG A 43 -2.24 15.24 -9.34
C ARG A 43 -3.10 14.85 -8.16
N SER A 44 -4.42 14.86 -8.32
CA SER A 44 -5.35 14.45 -7.26
C SER A 44 -5.14 12.99 -6.87
N LYS A 45 -4.94 12.10 -7.85
CA LYS A 45 -4.65 10.68 -7.62
C LYS A 45 -3.33 10.48 -6.86
N LEU A 46 -2.28 11.23 -7.21
CA LEU A 46 -1.00 11.25 -6.49
C LEU A 46 -1.13 11.83 -5.07
N ASN A 47 -1.91 12.89 -4.90
CA ASN A 47 -2.10 13.56 -3.61
C ASN A 47 -2.91 12.71 -2.63
N ALA A 48 -3.92 12.00 -3.14
CA ALA A 48 -4.71 11.05 -2.37
C ALA A 48 -3.90 9.79 -1.99
N PHE A 49 -2.76 9.57 -2.64
CA PHE A 49 -1.92 8.40 -2.39
C PHE A 49 -1.23 8.50 -1.03
N SER A 50 -1.66 7.67 -0.09
CA SER A 50 -1.04 7.57 1.24
C SER A 50 0.37 6.96 1.17
N THR A 51 1.25 7.32 2.10
CA THR A 51 2.61 6.79 2.19
C THR A 51 2.63 5.26 2.21
N ILE A 52 3.50 4.67 1.38
CA ILE A 52 3.66 3.23 1.26
C ILE A 52 4.47 2.72 2.46
N ASN A 53 3.91 1.77 3.19
CA ASN A 53 4.64 1.03 4.21
C ASN A 53 5.56 -0.04 3.56
N VAL A 54 6.62 -0.47 4.24
CA VAL A 54 7.60 -1.46 3.79
C VAL A 54 6.96 -2.77 3.29
N LYS A 55 5.81 -3.17 3.86
CA LYS A 55 5.03 -4.36 3.47
C LYS A 55 3.97 -4.11 2.38
N GLY A 56 3.76 -2.85 1.99
CA GLY A 56 2.73 -2.42 1.04
C GLY A 56 3.12 -2.67 -0.42
N ASN A 57 3.56 -3.87 -0.78
CA ASN A 57 4.06 -4.15 -2.13
C ASN A 57 2.98 -3.94 -3.22
N ARG A 58 1.70 -4.18 -2.90
CA ARG A 58 0.56 -3.88 -3.79
C ARG A 58 0.45 -2.38 -4.13
N ARG A 59 0.66 -1.50 -3.15
CA ARG A 59 0.62 -0.05 -3.38
C ARG A 59 1.78 0.43 -4.26
N LEU A 60 2.88 -0.30 -4.29
CA LEU A 60 3.97 0.00 -5.21
C LEU A 60 3.57 -0.25 -6.68
N TYR A 61 2.66 -1.21 -6.96
CA TYR A 61 2.02 -1.35 -8.27
C TYR A 61 1.18 -0.15 -8.60
N GLU A 62 0.23 0.19 -7.73
CA GLU A 62 -0.69 1.31 -7.99
C GLU A 62 0.07 2.62 -8.24
N LEU A 63 1.14 2.88 -7.48
CA LEU A 63 1.97 4.05 -7.71
C LEU A 63 2.79 3.96 -9.00
N SER A 64 3.33 2.77 -9.33
CA SER A 64 4.05 2.55 -10.59
C SER A 64 3.15 2.73 -11.80
N ASP A 65 1.89 2.28 -11.73
CA ASP A 65 0.91 2.42 -12.80
C ASP A 65 0.60 3.90 -13.03
N ILE A 66 0.37 4.67 -11.96
CA ILE A 66 0.15 6.12 -12.05
C ILE A 66 1.36 6.83 -12.68
N VAL A 67 2.58 6.47 -12.27
CA VAL A 67 3.80 7.07 -12.82
C VAL A 67 3.97 6.71 -14.30
N SER A 68 3.62 5.50 -14.72
CA SER A 68 3.60 5.09 -16.12
C SER A 68 2.52 5.78 -16.95
N ASP A 69 1.35 6.06 -16.37
CA ASP A 69 0.32 6.87 -17.03
C ASP A 69 0.85 8.29 -17.32
N ILE A 70 1.53 8.92 -16.35
CA ILE A 70 2.13 10.26 -16.50
C ILE A 70 3.24 10.24 -17.56
N GLU A 71 4.11 9.23 -17.55
CA GLU A 71 5.18 9.06 -18.54
C GLU A 71 4.62 8.93 -19.96
N SER A 72 3.55 8.14 -20.13
CA SER A 72 2.90 7.93 -21.42
C SER A 72 2.26 9.21 -21.94
N LEU A 73 1.48 9.88 -21.09
CA LEU A 73 0.82 11.15 -21.46
C LEU A 73 1.84 12.24 -21.79
N LYS A 74 2.99 12.26 -21.12
CA LYS A 74 4.04 13.24 -21.40
C LYS A 74 4.63 13.15 -22.81
N GLN A 75 4.54 11.98 -23.46
CA GLN A 75 4.98 11.81 -24.85
C GLN A 75 4.03 12.48 -25.85
N GLU A 76 2.78 12.71 -25.45
CA GLU A 76 1.81 13.40 -26.28
C GLU A 76 2.06 14.91 -26.31
N ALA A 77 2.01 15.48 -27.52
CA ALA A 77 2.33 16.89 -27.75
C ALA A 77 1.46 17.85 -26.92
N ILE A 78 0.20 17.49 -26.69
CA ILE A 78 -0.79 18.30 -25.96
C ILE A 78 -0.41 18.41 -24.48
N PHE A 79 0.14 17.35 -23.90
CA PHE A 79 0.44 17.24 -22.47
C PHE A 79 1.88 17.62 -22.10
N LYS A 80 2.77 17.72 -23.08
CA LYS A 80 4.20 17.96 -22.87
C LYS A 80 4.49 19.21 -22.02
N SER A 81 3.78 20.31 -22.26
CA SER A 81 3.93 21.56 -21.51
C SER A 81 3.38 21.45 -20.08
N TYR A 82 2.21 20.82 -19.92
CA TYR A 82 1.54 20.65 -18.62
C TYR A 82 2.31 19.70 -17.69
N LEU A 83 2.97 18.68 -18.25
CA LEU A 83 3.72 17.67 -17.50
C LEU A 83 5.25 17.90 -17.51
N ALA A 84 5.71 19.05 -18.01
CA ALA A 84 7.13 19.38 -18.11
C ALA A 84 7.82 19.37 -16.73
N MET A 85 7.13 19.87 -15.69
CA MET A 85 7.65 19.92 -14.32
C MET A 85 8.07 18.56 -13.75
N ASN A 86 7.56 17.45 -14.30
CA ASN A 86 7.92 16.11 -13.87
C ASN A 86 9.38 15.74 -14.21
N ASP A 87 10.07 16.45 -15.12
CA ASP A 87 11.52 16.28 -15.33
C ASP A 87 12.37 17.05 -14.32
N SER A 88 11.75 17.60 -13.27
CA SER A 88 12.46 18.32 -12.22
C SER A 88 12.23 17.67 -10.87
N SER A 89 13.10 18.00 -9.92
CA SER A 89 12.93 17.62 -8.53
C SER A 89 11.57 18.07 -7.96
N ILE A 90 11.00 19.18 -8.45
CA ILE A 90 9.71 19.70 -7.98
C ILE A 90 8.59 18.71 -8.27
N GLY A 91 8.58 18.06 -9.44
CA GLY A 91 7.56 17.07 -9.79
C GLY A 91 7.81 15.70 -9.14
N VAL A 92 9.08 15.31 -8.98
CA VAL A 92 9.44 13.96 -8.51
C VAL A 92 9.48 13.83 -6.99
N ILE A 93 9.93 14.86 -6.25
CA ILE A 93 10.04 14.82 -4.78
C ILE A 93 8.72 14.44 -4.09
N PRO A 94 7.56 15.02 -4.45
CA PRO A 94 6.29 14.66 -3.84
C PRO A 94 6.00 13.16 -3.97
N ILE A 95 6.32 12.56 -5.11
CA ILE A 95 6.13 11.13 -5.38
C ILE A 95 7.11 10.30 -4.55
N VAL A 96 8.40 10.65 -4.58
CA VAL A 96 9.46 9.96 -3.83
C VAL A 96 9.16 9.97 -2.33
N SER A 97 8.64 11.06 -1.78
CA SER A 97 8.30 11.19 -0.36
C SER A 97 7.26 10.17 0.12
N ARG A 98 6.44 9.62 -0.79
CA ARG A 98 5.45 8.58 -0.50
C ARG A 98 6.05 7.17 -0.47
N LEU A 99 7.27 7.00 -0.97
CA LEU A 99 7.94 5.70 -0.99
C LEU A 99 8.53 5.35 0.38
N PRO A 100 8.75 4.06 0.69
CA PRO A 100 9.52 3.65 1.85
C PRO A 100 10.96 4.18 1.78
N ARG A 101 11.57 4.51 2.93
CA ARG A 101 12.91 5.13 3.03
C ARG A 101 14.00 4.38 2.24
N ASN A 102 13.98 3.05 2.28
CA ASN A 102 14.95 2.22 1.54
C ASN A 102 14.84 2.39 0.02
N ILE A 103 13.65 2.70 -0.50
CA ILE A 103 13.47 3.00 -1.93
C ILE A 103 13.88 4.44 -2.23
N GLN A 104 13.57 5.39 -1.34
CA GLN A 104 13.99 6.78 -1.47
C GLN A 104 15.52 6.89 -1.59
N GLU A 105 16.26 6.22 -0.71
CA GLU A 105 17.72 6.21 -0.72
C GLU A 105 18.30 5.60 -2.01
N LYS A 106 17.69 4.52 -2.51
CA LYS A 106 18.06 3.94 -3.81
C LYS A 106 17.83 4.92 -4.96
N TRP A 107 16.70 5.61 -4.98
CA TRP A 107 16.42 6.63 -5.99
C TRP A 107 17.47 7.74 -5.94
N THR A 108 17.80 8.27 -4.75
CA THR A 108 18.81 9.31 -4.58
C THR A 108 20.17 8.91 -5.15
N ASN A 109 20.60 7.66 -4.89
CA ASN A 109 21.86 7.14 -5.44
C ASN A 109 21.81 7.00 -6.97
N THR A 110 20.73 6.45 -7.51
CA THR A 110 20.55 6.31 -8.97
C THR A 110 20.50 7.68 -9.66
N ALA A 111 19.73 8.63 -9.11
CA ALA A 111 19.62 9.98 -9.63
C ALA A 111 20.96 10.72 -9.60
N GLY A 112 21.70 10.61 -8.48
CA GLY A 112 23.03 11.21 -8.36
C GLY A 112 24.04 10.63 -9.37
N LYS A 113 23.95 9.33 -9.65
CA LYS A 113 24.76 8.70 -10.72
C LYS A 113 24.37 9.22 -12.10
N LEU A 114 23.07 9.28 -12.42
CA LEU A 114 22.58 9.79 -13.71
C LEU A 114 22.98 11.25 -13.97
N ILE A 115 22.94 12.09 -12.94
CA ILE A 115 23.39 13.49 -13.01
C ILE A 115 24.86 13.58 -13.42
N LYS A 116 25.73 12.75 -12.80
CA LYS A 116 27.16 12.71 -13.11
C LYS A 116 27.43 12.13 -14.50
N ASP A 117 26.81 10.99 -14.82
CA ASP A 117 27.10 10.23 -16.03
C ASP A 117 26.56 10.91 -17.30
N LYS A 118 25.37 11.52 -17.21
CA LYS A 118 24.69 12.17 -18.35
C LYS A 118 24.89 13.69 -18.40
N ASN A 119 25.58 14.27 -17.41
CA ASN A 119 25.78 15.72 -17.27
C ASN A 119 24.46 16.53 -17.35
N VAL A 120 23.42 16.04 -16.66
CA VAL A 120 22.10 16.68 -16.58
C VAL A 120 21.89 17.27 -15.20
N ILE A 121 21.13 18.37 -15.10
CA ILE A 121 20.83 19.01 -13.80
C ILE A 121 19.91 18.12 -12.95
N TYR A 122 19.00 17.38 -13.61
CA TYR A 122 18.13 16.41 -12.97
C TYR A 122 17.81 15.27 -13.97
N PRO A 123 17.59 14.03 -13.50
CA PRO A 123 17.20 12.93 -14.38
C PRO A 123 15.82 13.19 -15.03
N PRO A 124 15.65 12.90 -16.33
CA PRO A 124 14.33 12.91 -16.96
C PRO A 124 13.33 12.00 -16.23
N PHE A 125 12.04 12.33 -16.30
CA PHE A 125 10.99 11.59 -15.60
C PHE A 125 10.92 10.11 -15.99
N GLU A 126 11.21 9.79 -17.25
CA GLU A 126 11.30 8.41 -17.76
C GLU A 126 12.29 7.56 -16.95
N CYS A 127 13.43 8.13 -16.54
CA CYS A 127 14.39 7.41 -15.69
C CYS A 127 13.81 7.10 -14.30
N PHE A 128 12.95 7.96 -13.77
CA PHE A 128 12.24 7.71 -12.51
C PHE A 128 11.14 6.65 -12.68
N ALA A 129 10.38 6.71 -13.77
CA ALA A 129 9.35 5.74 -14.09
C ALA A 129 9.94 4.32 -14.27
N GLU A 130 11.05 4.22 -15.01
CA GLU A 130 11.82 2.98 -15.16
C GLU A 130 12.32 2.46 -13.82
N PHE A 131 12.94 3.33 -13.01
CA PHE A 131 13.39 2.96 -11.66
C PHE A 131 12.25 2.36 -10.82
N LEU A 132 11.06 2.97 -10.85
CA LEU A 132 9.94 2.52 -10.04
C LEU A 132 9.39 1.16 -10.51
N ARG A 133 9.32 0.94 -11.84
CA ARG A 133 9.00 -0.36 -12.43
C ARG A 133 9.99 -1.44 -11.97
N GLU A 134 11.28 -1.14 -11.96
CA GLU A 134 12.31 -2.09 -11.51
C GLU A 134 12.20 -2.39 -10.00
N GLN A 135 11.99 -1.37 -9.16
CA GLN A 135 11.77 -1.62 -7.73
C GLN A 135 10.52 -2.46 -7.48
N ASN A 136 9.48 -2.25 -8.27
CA ASN A 136 8.27 -3.05 -8.20
C ASN A 136 8.55 -4.52 -8.54
N LYS A 137 9.16 -4.78 -9.70
CA LYS A 137 9.54 -6.15 -10.11
C LYS A 137 10.37 -6.84 -9.04
N ILE A 138 11.38 -6.18 -8.47
CA ILE A 138 12.25 -6.74 -7.45
C ILE A 138 11.48 -7.07 -6.16
N LYS A 139 10.67 -6.13 -5.64
CA LYS A 139 9.96 -6.33 -4.37
C LYS A 139 8.81 -7.32 -4.44
N ASN A 140 8.26 -7.54 -5.62
CA ASN A 140 7.18 -8.50 -5.85
C ASN A 140 7.65 -9.82 -6.46
N ASN A 141 8.95 -9.97 -6.72
CA ASN A 141 9.51 -11.22 -7.22
C ASN A 141 9.44 -12.29 -6.12
N PRO A 142 8.71 -13.41 -6.32
CA PRO A 142 8.60 -14.48 -5.34
C PRO A 142 9.95 -15.04 -4.89
N SER A 143 10.94 -15.07 -5.77
CA SER A 143 12.30 -15.57 -5.49
C SER A 143 13.05 -14.73 -4.45
N PHE A 144 12.63 -13.48 -4.22
CA PHE A 144 13.23 -12.56 -3.26
C PHE A 144 12.27 -12.20 -2.12
N MET A 145 11.18 -12.95 -1.94
CA MET A 145 10.29 -12.84 -0.79
C MET A 145 10.90 -13.62 0.38
N TYR A 146 11.84 -12.99 1.09
CA TYR A 146 12.53 -13.58 2.23
C TYR A 146 11.62 -13.78 3.47
N GLU A 147 10.44 -13.15 3.51
CA GLU A 147 9.37 -13.51 4.44
C GLU A 147 8.66 -14.80 3.95
N TYR A 148 9.38 -15.92 3.91
CA TYR A 148 8.81 -17.26 3.62
C TYR A 148 8.04 -17.83 4.83
N ASP A 149 8.08 -17.20 6.00
CA ASP A 149 7.64 -17.82 7.24
C ASP A 149 6.57 -16.99 7.97
N SER A 150 5.30 -17.35 7.69
CA SER A 150 4.16 -17.19 8.61
C SER A 150 2.91 -17.91 8.13
N LEU A 151 2.87 -18.40 6.87
CA LEU A 151 1.75 -19.20 6.36
C LEU A 151 1.74 -20.65 6.90
N THR A 152 2.85 -21.16 7.43
CA THR A 152 2.93 -22.48 8.10
C THR A 152 2.71 -22.40 9.62
N ASN A 153 2.74 -21.19 10.19
CA ASN A 153 2.32 -20.95 11.58
C ASN A 153 0.90 -20.39 11.62
N GLN A 154 -0.05 -21.09 10.99
CA GLN A 154 -1.41 -21.13 11.55
C GLN A 154 -1.32 -21.84 12.90
N LYS A 155 -0.80 -21.15 13.92
CA LYS A 155 -1.15 -21.46 15.29
C LYS A 155 -2.67 -21.33 15.33
N GLU A 156 -3.31 -22.48 15.34
CA GLU A 156 -4.66 -22.67 15.85
C GLU A 156 -4.88 -21.62 16.94
N LYS A 157 -5.72 -20.63 16.65
CA LYS A 157 -6.30 -19.81 17.71
C LYS A 157 -7.15 -20.76 18.54
N ARG A 158 -6.52 -21.49 19.46
CA ARG A 158 -7.22 -22.10 20.59
C ARG A 158 -7.85 -20.92 21.30
N ASN A 159 -9.14 -20.73 21.04
CA ASN A 159 -10.02 -19.89 21.81
C ASN A 159 -10.01 -20.42 23.25
N SER A 160 -9.00 -20.02 24.02
CA SER A 160 -8.99 -20.09 25.46
C SER A 160 -10.00 -19.06 25.94
N ARG A 161 -11.29 -19.42 25.90
CA ARG A 161 -12.28 -18.74 26.74
C ARG A 161 -11.79 -18.96 28.17
N ASN A 162 -11.36 -17.88 28.83
CA ASN A 162 -11.10 -17.87 30.25
C ASN A 162 -12.40 -18.24 30.97
N VAL A 163 -12.61 -19.54 31.20
CA VAL A 163 -13.64 -20.02 32.12
C VAL A 163 -13.02 -19.92 33.50
N ASN A 164 -13.43 -18.89 34.26
CA ASN A 164 -13.14 -18.82 35.68
C ASN A 164 -13.89 -19.96 36.38
N VAL A 165 -13.20 -21.07 36.63
CA VAL A 165 -13.70 -22.17 37.46
C VAL A 165 -13.45 -21.81 38.91
N ALA A 166 -14.49 -21.34 39.60
CA ALA A 166 -14.47 -21.16 41.05
C ALA A 166 -14.70 -22.52 41.73
N THR A 167 -13.68 -23.08 42.35
CA THR A 167 -13.82 -24.26 43.21
C THR A 167 -14.16 -23.80 44.63
N LYS A 168 -15.39 -24.08 45.09
CA LYS A 168 -15.70 -24.01 46.52
C LYS A 168 -15.05 -25.22 47.19
N LYS A 169 -14.05 -24.99 48.04
CA LYS A 169 -13.50 -26.02 48.92
C LYS A 169 -14.56 -26.44 49.93
N THR A 170 -14.81 -27.75 50.02
CA THR A 170 -15.56 -28.35 51.12
C THR A 170 -14.65 -28.42 52.34
N GLU A 171 -15.01 -27.73 53.42
CA GLU A 171 -14.34 -27.83 54.72
C GLU A 171 -14.76 -29.14 55.39
N LEU A 172 -13.78 -29.98 55.72
CA LEU A 172 -13.96 -31.10 56.64
C LEU A 172 -13.63 -30.60 58.05
N GLN A 173 -14.62 -30.72 58.92
CA GLN A 173 -14.56 -30.32 60.33
C GLN A 173 -13.81 -31.42 61.10
N ASP A 174 -12.52 -31.19 61.39
CA ASP A 174 -11.75 -32.10 62.24
C ASP A 174 -11.99 -31.78 63.72
N ASN A 175 -12.71 -32.68 64.38
CA ASN A 175 -12.91 -32.68 65.81
C ASN A 175 -12.11 -33.83 66.43
N SER A 176 -10.94 -33.56 67.02
CA SER A 176 -10.61 -33.98 68.39
C SER A 176 -9.12 -33.79 68.80
N ARG A 177 -8.99 -33.13 69.97
CA ARG A 177 -8.08 -33.39 71.10
C ARG A 177 -6.59 -32.97 71.07
N SER A 178 -6.35 -31.88 71.83
CA SER A 178 -5.38 -31.72 72.94
C SER A 178 -3.89 -32.03 72.71
N THR A 179 -3.02 -31.02 72.92
CA THR A 179 -2.17 -30.87 74.13
C THR A 179 -1.30 -29.61 74.07
N GLU A 180 -1.30 -28.91 75.21
CA GLU A 180 -0.20 -28.19 75.87
C GLU A 180 0.45 -26.92 75.29
N SER A 181 0.47 -25.93 76.20
CA SER A 181 1.11 -24.62 76.15
C SER A 181 2.63 -24.72 76.22
N PHE A 182 3.36 -23.84 75.51
CA PHE A 182 4.60 -23.26 76.02
C PHE A 182 4.80 -21.82 75.52
N GLN A 183 4.73 -20.89 76.47
CA GLN A 183 5.20 -19.51 76.39
C GLN A 183 6.74 -19.51 76.44
N ILE A 184 7.42 -18.88 75.48
CA ILE A 184 8.79 -18.39 75.68
C ILE A 184 8.91 -16.97 75.11
N LEU A 185 8.89 -16.03 76.04
CA LEU A 185 9.42 -14.66 75.95
C LEU A 185 10.95 -14.71 75.88
N ILE A 186 11.58 -14.05 74.90
CA ILE A 186 12.88 -13.41 75.11
C ILE A 186 12.91 -12.04 74.37
N SER A 187 12.95 -10.98 75.17
CA SER A 187 13.45 -9.66 74.78
C SER A 187 14.87 -9.46 75.36
N ARG A 188 15.78 -8.90 74.56
CA ARG A 188 17.02 -8.19 74.95
C ARG A 188 17.47 -7.43 73.70
N ASP A 189 17.16 -6.15 73.53
CA ASP A 189 17.69 -4.92 74.15
C ASP A 189 19.11 -4.53 73.68
N LYS A 190 19.15 -3.36 73.03
CA LYS A 190 20.19 -2.32 72.96
C LYS A 190 21.50 -2.48 72.16
N ASN A 191 21.57 -1.56 71.19
CA ASN A 191 22.58 -0.50 71.02
C ASN A 191 23.85 -0.74 70.18
N ASN A 192 23.82 -0.08 69.01
CA ASN A 192 24.61 1.12 68.67
C ASN A 192 26.11 0.94 68.39
N VAL A 193 26.46 1.00 67.09
CA VAL A 193 27.38 2.00 66.51
C VAL A 193 26.82 2.40 65.15
#